data_AF-A0A376IZL1-F1
#
_entry.id   AF-A0A376IZL1-F1
#
_cell.length_a   1.000
_cell.length_b   1.000
_cell.length_c   1.000
_cell.angle_alpha   90.00
_cell.angle_beta   90.00
_cell.angle_gamma   90.00
#
_symmetry.space_group_name_H-M   'P 1'
#
loop_
_entity.id
_entity.type
_entity.pdbx_description
1 polymer ?
#
loop_
_entity_poly.entity_id
_entity_poly.type
_entity_poly.pdbx_seq_one_letter_code
_entity_poly.pdbx_strand_id
1 'polypeptide(L)'
;MVQQRELRQYDESEESFLVTLATQMAAILSQSQLTALFGQYRQTRIRALPAAPGVAIAEGWQDATLPLMEQVYQASTLDPALERERLTGALEEAANEFRRYSKRFAAGAQKETAAIFDLYSHLLSDTRLRRELFAEVDKGSVAEWAVKNGH
;
A
#
# COMPACT_ATOMS: atom_id res chain seq x y z
N MET A 1 -15.88 -69.40 14.80
CA MET A 1 -14.80 -69.43 15.83
C MET A 1 -13.75 -68.45 15.34
N VAL A 2 -13.42 -67.34 16.00
CA VAL A 2 -13.34 -67.03 17.43
C VAL A 2 -13.71 -65.54 17.62
N GLN A 3 -14.57 -65.26 18.62
CA GLN A 3 -14.72 -63.92 19.20
C GLN A 3 -13.40 -63.55 19.88
N GLN A 4 -12.86 -62.36 19.61
CA GLN A 4 -12.07 -61.67 20.63
C GLN A 4 -12.43 -60.19 20.65
N ARG A 5 -13.10 -59.83 21.74
CA ARG A 5 -13.47 -58.50 22.20
C ARG A 5 -12.48 -58.21 23.31
N GLU A 6 -11.39 -57.51 23.03
CA GLU A 6 -10.49 -57.04 24.08
C GLU A 6 -10.16 -55.57 23.82
N LEU A 7 -10.40 -54.72 24.84
CA LEU A 7 -9.83 -53.39 24.88
C LEU A 7 -8.32 -53.58 24.77
N ARG A 8 -7.74 -53.23 23.63
CA ARG A 8 -6.29 -53.14 23.49
C ARG A 8 -5.82 -52.06 24.46
N GLN A 9 -5.33 -52.47 25.63
CA GLN A 9 -4.58 -51.60 26.53
C GLN A 9 -3.26 -51.30 25.85
N TYR A 10 -2.90 -50.02 25.79
CA TYR A 10 -1.61 -49.61 25.25
C TYR A 10 -0.51 -50.18 26.16
N ASP A 11 0.57 -50.66 25.56
CA ASP A 11 1.74 -51.07 26.33
C ASP A 11 2.44 -49.83 26.92
N GLU A 12 3.21 -50.00 27.99
CA GLU A 12 3.90 -48.90 28.70
C GLU A 12 4.78 -48.06 27.75
N SER A 13 5.33 -48.73 26.73
CA SER A 13 6.10 -48.11 25.64
C SER A 13 5.24 -47.24 24.70
N GLU A 14 4.02 -47.67 24.38
CA GLU A 14 3.07 -46.93 23.54
C GLU A 14 2.48 -45.73 24.31
N GLU A 15 2.19 -45.88 25.61
CA GLU A 15 1.75 -44.77 26.47
C GLU A 15 2.82 -43.69 26.61
N SER A 16 4.07 -44.10 26.86
CA SER A 16 5.21 -43.18 26.94
C SER A 16 5.44 -42.42 25.63
N PHE A 17 5.26 -43.09 24.49
CA PHE A 17 5.33 -42.47 23.18
C PHE A 17 4.19 -41.46 22.98
N LEU A 18 2.95 -41.83 23.30
CA LEU A 18 1.79 -40.93 23.18
C LEU A 18 1.90 -39.72 24.10
N VAL A 19 2.39 -39.88 25.33
CA VAL A 19 2.65 -38.77 26.26
C VAL A 19 3.73 -37.84 25.72
N THR A 20 4.80 -38.39 25.16
CA THR A 20 5.88 -37.58 24.56
C THR A 20 5.36 -36.81 23.34
N LEU A 21 4.60 -37.47 22.48
CA LEU A 21 4.02 -36.88 21.28
C LEU A 21 2.96 -35.82 21.62
N ALA A 22 2.12 -36.08 22.62
CA ALA A 22 1.19 -35.09 23.17
C ALA A 22 1.91 -33.88 23.77
N THR A 23 3.04 -34.09 24.46
CA THR A 23 3.85 -32.99 25.02
C THR A 23 4.48 -32.14 23.92
N GLN A 24 5.04 -32.76 22.89
CA GLN A 24 5.59 -32.04 21.74
C GLN A 24 4.51 -31.30 20.95
N MET A 25 3.34 -31.92 20.72
CA MET A 25 2.22 -31.27 20.05
C MET A 25 1.59 -30.17 20.90
N ALA A 26 1.48 -30.33 22.22
CA ALA A 26 0.95 -29.31 23.12
C ALA A 26 1.82 -28.05 23.12
N ALA A 27 3.15 -28.19 23.02
CA ALA A 27 4.05 -27.05 22.87
C ALA A 27 3.77 -26.26 21.57
N ILE A 28 3.56 -26.97 20.45
CA ILE A 28 3.29 -26.36 19.13
C ILE A 28 1.89 -25.74 19.07
N LEU A 29 0.88 -26.42 19.62
CA LEU A 29 -0.50 -25.95 19.65
C LEU A 29 -0.67 -24.77 20.62
N SER A 30 0.02 -24.76 21.76
CA SER A 30 0.05 -23.61 22.67
C SER A 30 0.55 -22.35 21.95
N GLN A 31 1.68 -22.42 21.26
CA GLN A 31 2.25 -21.25 20.60
C GLN A 31 1.37 -20.73 19.43
N SER A 32 0.83 -21.64 18.61
CA SER A 32 -0.01 -21.27 17.46
C SER A 32 -1.41 -20.79 17.85
N GLN A 33 -2.04 -21.44 18.83
CA GLN A 33 -3.38 -21.05 19.29
C GLN A 33 -3.35 -19.83 20.21
N LEU A 34 -2.31 -19.61 21.03
CA LEU A 34 -2.20 -18.36 21.79
C LEU A 34 -2.12 -17.16 20.84
N THR A 35 -1.36 -17.26 19.75
CA THR A 35 -1.27 -16.19 18.74
C THR A 35 -2.62 -15.94 18.06
N ALA A 36 -3.42 -16.99 17.81
CA ALA A 36 -4.75 -16.87 17.21
C ALA A 36 -5.86 -16.44 18.20
N LEU A 37 -5.85 -16.95 19.43
CA LEU A 37 -6.83 -16.65 20.49
C LEU A 37 -6.62 -15.25 21.07
N PHE A 38 -5.37 -14.79 21.24
CA PHE A 38 -5.08 -13.40 21.60
C PHE A 38 -5.28 -12.43 20.43
N GLY A 39 -5.18 -12.89 19.18
CA GLY A 39 -5.57 -12.10 18.01
C GLY A 39 -7.09 -11.88 17.91
N GLN A 40 -7.90 -12.81 18.45
CA GLN A 40 -9.36 -12.76 18.38
C GLN A 40 -10.02 -11.97 19.53
N TYR A 41 -9.32 -11.73 20.65
CA TYR A 41 -9.85 -10.94 21.76
C TYR A 41 -9.24 -9.54 21.84
N ARG A 42 -10.08 -8.61 21.36
CA ARG A 42 -10.25 -7.24 21.87
C ARG A 42 -9.31 -6.18 21.31
N GLN A 43 -9.78 -5.59 20.21
CA GLN A 43 -9.98 -4.14 20.09
C GLN A 43 -9.25 -3.35 21.19
N THR A 44 -7.97 -3.06 20.96
CA THR A 44 -7.30 -2.03 21.72
C THR A 44 -8.12 -0.77 21.53
N ARG A 45 -8.76 -0.27 22.60
CA ARG A 45 -9.32 1.09 22.61
C ARG A 45 -8.13 2.03 22.55
N ILE A 46 -7.64 2.28 21.34
CA ILE A 46 -6.50 3.16 21.10
C ILE A 46 -6.97 4.58 21.38
N ARG A 47 -6.38 5.22 22.38
CA ARG A 47 -6.53 6.66 22.58
C ARG A 47 -5.63 7.36 21.57
N ALA A 48 -6.22 7.92 20.53
CA ALA A 48 -5.53 8.72 19.52
C ALA A 48 -5.69 10.22 19.80
N LEU A 49 -4.88 11.04 19.14
CA LEU A 49 -5.04 12.49 19.14
C LEU A 49 -6.05 12.87 18.05
N PRO A 50 -7.16 13.54 18.38
CA PRO A 50 -8.18 13.89 17.38
C PRO A 50 -7.64 14.97 16.43
N ALA A 51 -7.45 14.63 15.16
CA ALA A 51 -6.97 15.56 14.14
C ALA A 51 -8.12 16.29 13.40
N ALA A 52 -9.25 15.61 13.21
CA ALA A 52 -10.44 16.16 12.54
C ALA A 52 -11.73 15.70 13.25
N PRO A 53 -12.77 16.54 13.30
CA PRO A 53 -14.06 16.16 13.90
C PRO A 53 -14.82 15.20 12.97
N GLY A 54 -15.45 14.17 13.54
CA GLY A 54 -16.28 13.22 12.82
C GLY A 54 -16.24 11.82 13.45
N VAL A 55 -17.23 10.99 13.12
CA VAL A 55 -17.25 9.56 13.45
C VAL A 55 -17.45 8.80 12.15
N ALA A 56 -16.56 7.84 11.87
CA ALA A 56 -16.64 6.96 10.70
C ALA A 56 -16.43 5.51 11.14
N ILE A 57 -17.13 4.58 10.49
CA ILE A 57 -16.97 3.13 10.69
C ILE A 57 -16.74 2.54 9.30
N ALA A 58 -15.57 1.94 9.09
CA ALA A 58 -15.18 1.30 7.85
C ALA A 58 -14.10 0.24 8.13
N GLU A 59 -13.88 -0.67 7.19
CA GLU A 59 -12.70 -1.53 7.22
C GLU A 59 -11.44 -0.69 7.01
N GLY A 60 -10.40 -0.97 7.80
CA GLY A 60 -9.12 -0.32 7.65
C GLY A 60 -8.44 -0.77 6.37
N TRP A 61 -8.16 0.17 5.47
CA TRP A 61 -7.38 -0.11 4.27
C TRP A 61 -6.01 0.54 4.39
N GLN A 62 -4.97 -0.27 4.19
CA GLN A 62 -3.60 0.20 4.10
C GLN A 62 -3.17 0.14 2.64
N ASP A 63 -2.89 1.31 2.06
CA ASP A 63 -2.28 1.37 0.73
C ASP A 63 -0.82 0.90 0.82
N ALA A 64 -0.52 -0.27 0.25
CA ALA A 64 0.85 -0.75 0.05
C ALA A 64 1.23 -0.75 -1.45
N THR A 65 0.40 -0.13 -2.30
CA THR A 65 0.49 -0.22 -3.76
C THR A 65 0.94 1.07 -4.43
N LEU A 66 1.15 2.15 -3.67
CA LEU A 66 1.71 3.40 -4.17
C LEU A 66 2.95 3.07 -5.02
N PRO A 67 2.93 3.33 -6.34
CA PRO A 67 4.09 3.09 -7.17
C PRO A 67 5.22 3.99 -6.68
N LEU A 68 6.25 3.39 -6.09
CA LEU A 68 7.42 4.14 -5.68
C LEU A 68 8.12 4.64 -6.94
N MET A 69 8.60 5.89 -6.91
CA MET A 69 9.53 6.38 -7.96
C MET A 69 10.72 5.42 -8.13
N GLU A 70 11.11 4.70 -7.07
CA GLU A 70 12.17 3.68 -7.11
C GLU A 70 11.89 2.55 -8.12
N GLN A 71 10.62 2.21 -8.35
CA GLN A 71 10.21 1.13 -9.27
C GLN A 71 10.23 1.55 -10.75
N VAL A 72 10.44 2.83 -11.05
CA VAL A 72 10.59 3.31 -12.42
C VAL A 72 12.04 3.10 -12.86
N TYR A 73 12.25 2.19 -13.81
CA TYR A 73 13.56 1.88 -14.37
C TYR A 73 13.85 2.70 -15.63
N GLN A 74 15.13 2.85 -15.96
CA GLN A 74 15.54 3.45 -17.22
C GLN A 74 15.07 2.57 -18.38
N ALA A 75 14.23 3.13 -19.22
CA ALA A 75 13.74 2.51 -20.43
C ALA A 75 13.95 3.46 -21.61
N SER A 76 14.22 2.87 -22.78
CA SER A 76 14.33 3.61 -24.04
C SER A 76 13.04 3.47 -24.84
N THR A 77 12.58 4.56 -25.45
CA THR A 77 11.46 4.56 -26.39
C THR A 77 11.95 4.65 -27.84
N LEU A 78 11.23 3.99 -28.75
CA LEU A 78 11.41 4.15 -30.20
C LEU A 78 10.44 5.18 -30.80
N ASP A 79 9.47 5.65 -30.01
CA ASP A 79 8.48 6.65 -30.42
C ASP A 79 8.45 7.83 -29.42
N PRO A 80 9.33 8.82 -29.60
CA PRO A 80 9.34 10.03 -28.77
C PRO A 80 8.08 10.88 -28.93
N ALA A 81 7.37 10.79 -30.07
CA ALA A 81 6.17 11.59 -30.30
C ALA A 81 5.01 11.10 -29.43
N LEU A 82 4.82 9.77 -29.36
CA LEU A 82 3.86 9.16 -28.46
C LEU A 82 4.15 9.49 -27.00
N GLU A 83 5.41 9.39 -26.56
CA GLU A 83 5.79 9.69 -25.18
C GLU A 83 5.57 11.18 -24.82
N ARG A 84 5.80 12.11 -25.75
CA ARG A 84 5.46 13.53 -25.56
C ARG A 84 3.95 13.75 -25.41
N GLU A 85 3.12 13.05 -26.18
CA GLU A 85 1.66 13.14 -26.07
C GLU A 85 1.19 12.60 -24.72
N ARG A 86 1.67 11.41 -24.32
CA ARG A 86 1.39 10.81 -23.01
C ARG A 86 1.77 11.74 -21.86
N LEU A 87 2.96 12.34 -21.93
CA LEU A 87 3.44 13.26 -20.90
C LEU A 87 2.62 14.55 -20.85
N THR A 88 2.21 15.08 -22.01
CA THR A 88 1.35 16.27 -22.07
C THR A 88 -0.02 16.00 -21.44
N GLY A 89 -0.65 14.87 -21.79
CA GLY A 89 -1.93 14.47 -21.22
C GLY A 89 -1.86 14.28 -19.70
N ALA A 90 -0.81 13.59 -19.21
CA ALA A 90 -0.61 13.37 -17.79
C ALA A 90 -0.40 14.69 -17.00
N LEU A 91 0.39 15.63 -17.55
CA LEU A 91 0.58 16.95 -16.92
C LEU A 91 -0.71 17.76 -16.85
N GLU A 92 -1.52 17.73 -17.91
CA GLU A 92 -2.80 18.43 -17.94
C GLU A 92 -3.82 17.82 -16.98
N GLU A 93 -3.90 16.49 -16.93
CA GLU A 93 -4.77 15.77 -16.00
C GLU A 93 -4.39 16.06 -14.54
N ALA A 94 -3.10 15.96 -14.20
CA ALA A 94 -2.59 16.28 -12.87
C ALA A 94 -2.84 17.76 -12.52
N ALA A 95 -2.56 18.71 -13.41
CA ALA A 95 -2.81 20.13 -13.17
C ALA A 95 -4.30 20.42 -12.93
N ASN A 96 -5.19 19.77 -13.67
CA ASN A 96 -6.64 19.88 -13.49
C ASN A 96 -7.10 19.28 -12.16
N GLU A 97 -6.51 18.16 -11.73
CA GLU A 97 -6.81 17.55 -10.44
C GLU A 97 -6.42 18.47 -9.27
N PHE A 98 -5.22 19.05 -9.32
CA PHE A 98 -4.74 20.03 -8.32
C PHE A 98 -5.64 21.28 -8.28
N ARG A 99 -6.08 21.78 -9.44
CA ARG A 99 -7.08 22.87 -9.51
C ARG A 99 -8.41 22.47 -8.87
N ARG A 100 -8.87 21.24 -9.05
CA ARG A 100 -10.09 20.72 -8.41
C ARG A 100 -9.95 20.66 -6.90
N TYR A 101 -8.81 20.20 -6.39
CA TYR A 101 -8.52 20.19 -4.95
C TYR A 101 -8.48 21.60 -4.37
N SER A 102 -7.75 22.53 -5.01
CA SER A 102 -7.68 23.93 -4.57
C SER A 102 -9.08 24.54 -4.40
N LYS A 103 -9.97 24.37 -5.40
CA LYS A 103 -11.37 24.86 -5.32
C LYS A 103 -12.15 24.24 -4.16
N ARG A 104 -12.02 22.93 -3.92
CA ARG A 104 -12.70 22.24 -2.81
C ARG A 104 -12.23 22.75 -1.45
N PHE A 105 -10.92 22.95 -1.28
CA PHE A 105 -10.35 23.44 -0.03
C PHE A 105 -10.65 24.92 0.23
N ALA A 106 -10.69 25.74 -0.83
CA ALA A 106 -11.11 27.14 -0.75
C ALA A 106 -12.56 27.27 -0.26
N ALA A 107 -13.46 26.40 -0.73
CA ALA A 107 -14.85 26.34 -0.26
C ALA A 107 -14.98 25.85 1.20
N GLY A 108 -14.08 24.96 1.65
CA GLY A 108 -14.03 24.41 3.01
C GLY A 108 -13.30 25.28 4.04
N ALA A 109 -13.05 26.57 3.74
CA ALA A 109 -12.34 27.53 4.59
C ALA A 109 -10.85 27.22 4.88
N GLN A 110 -10.23 26.27 4.17
CA GLN A 110 -8.79 25.97 4.27
C GLN A 110 -7.99 26.75 3.21
N LYS A 111 -7.90 28.07 3.39
CA LYS A 111 -7.27 28.97 2.41
C LYS A 111 -5.78 28.69 2.17
N GLU A 112 -5.05 28.32 3.21
CA GLU A 112 -3.62 28.00 3.12
C GLU A 112 -3.38 26.73 2.30
N THR A 113 -4.14 25.66 2.57
CA THR A 113 -4.08 24.42 1.78
C THR A 113 -4.47 24.66 0.33
N ALA A 114 -5.51 25.46 0.07
CA ALA A 114 -5.91 25.81 -1.28
C ALA A 114 -4.80 26.56 -2.05
N ALA A 115 -4.06 27.46 -1.38
CA ALA A 115 -2.95 28.19 -1.97
C ALA A 115 -1.76 27.27 -2.34
N ILE A 116 -1.47 26.25 -1.52
CA ILE A 116 -0.45 25.24 -1.83
C ILE A 116 -0.81 24.48 -3.11
N PHE A 117 -2.05 23.98 -3.21
CA PHE A 117 -2.51 23.27 -4.42
C PHE A 117 -2.54 24.18 -5.66
N ASP A 118 -2.88 25.46 -5.50
CA ASP A 118 -2.87 26.44 -6.59
C ASP A 118 -1.46 26.70 -7.11
N LEU A 119 -0.49 26.86 -6.21
CA LEU A 119 0.93 26.98 -6.55
C LEU A 119 1.44 25.76 -7.33
N TYR A 120 1.14 24.54 -6.86
CA TYR A 120 1.54 23.32 -7.57
C TYR A 120 0.86 23.19 -8.93
N SER A 121 -0.40 23.61 -9.06
CA SER A 121 -1.08 23.61 -10.36
C SER A 121 -0.42 24.54 -11.37
N HIS A 122 0.09 25.70 -10.90
CA HIS A 122 0.87 26.62 -11.72
C HIS A 122 2.23 26.02 -12.10
N LEU A 123 2.93 25.39 -11.16
CA LEU A 123 4.21 24.73 -11.41
C LEU A 123 4.08 23.62 -12.48
N LEU A 124 3.04 22.78 -12.38
CA LEU A 124 2.76 21.74 -13.37
C LEU A 124 2.39 22.29 -14.75
N SER A 125 1.81 23.49 -14.79
CA SER A 125 1.51 24.19 -16.04
C SER A 125 2.68 25.00 -16.61
N ASP A 126 3.82 25.06 -15.92
CA ASP A 126 4.96 25.84 -16.37
C ASP A 126 5.56 25.23 -17.65
N THR A 127 5.71 26.08 -18.67
CA THR A 127 6.39 25.76 -19.91
C THR A 127 7.84 25.31 -19.72
N ARG A 128 8.53 25.77 -18.66
CA ARG A 128 9.91 25.38 -18.35
C ARG A 128 9.98 23.91 -17.97
N LEU A 129 9.15 23.48 -17.02
CA LEU A 129 9.03 22.08 -16.61
C LEU A 129 8.72 21.18 -17.81
N ARG A 130 7.75 21.59 -18.63
CA ARG A 130 7.40 20.83 -19.84
C ARG A 130 8.58 20.70 -20.81
N ARG A 131 9.37 21.76 -20.99
CA ARG A 131 10.55 21.74 -21.87
C ARG A 131 11.65 20.82 -21.34
N GLU A 132 11.91 20.81 -20.03
CA GLU A 132 12.89 19.93 -19.41
C GLU A 132 12.50 18.46 -19.57
N LEU A 133 11.23 18.13 -19.32
CA LEU A 133 10.71 16.78 -19.51
C LEU A 133 10.77 16.35 -20.98
N PHE A 134 10.43 17.23 -21.93
CA PHE A 134 10.57 16.93 -23.35
C PHE A 134 12.02 16.75 -23.77
N ALA A 135 12.96 17.50 -23.19
CA ALA A 135 14.38 17.31 -23.47
C ALA A 135 14.88 15.92 -23.04
N GLU A 136 14.34 15.36 -21.96
CA GLU A 136 14.65 13.98 -21.57
C GLU A 136 14.02 12.93 -22.49
N VAL A 137 12.78 13.14 -22.93
CA VAL A 137 12.13 12.26 -23.92
C VAL A 137 12.87 12.31 -25.26
N ASP A 138 13.41 13.48 -25.64
CA ASP A 138 14.17 13.67 -26.87
C ASP A 138 15.52 12.96 -26.88
N LYS A 139 16.05 12.64 -25.69
CA LYS A 139 17.20 11.74 -25.53
C LYS A 139 16.85 10.26 -25.71
N GLY A 140 15.56 9.94 -25.99
CA GLY A 140 15.04 8.60 -26.16
C GLY A 140 14.55 7.96 -24.87
N SER A 141 14.31 8.73 -23.81
CA SER A 141 13.74 8.23 -22.55
C SER A 141 12.23 8.06 -22.64
N VAL A 142 11.68 7.06 -21.95
CA VAL A 142 10.23 6.93 -21.75
C VAL A 142 9.73 8.02 -20.78
N ALA A 143 8.48 8.46 -20.89
CA ALA A 143 7.88 9.53 -20.10
C ALA A 143 8.00 9.33 -18.59
N GLU A 144 7.78 8.11 -18.08
CA GLU A 144 7.91 7.82 -16.64
C GLU A 144 9.34 8.05 -16.14
N TRP A 145 10.34 7.65 -16.95
CA TRP A 145 11.75 7.89 -16.62
C TRP A 145 12.10 9.37 -16.71
N ALA A 146 11.59 10.09 -17.71
CA ALA A 146 11.79 11.53 -17.84
C ALA A 146 11.27 12.30 -16.62
N VAL A 147 10.11 11.91 -16.07
CA VAL A 147 9.55 12.50 -14.84
C VAL A 147 10.40 12.18 -13.62
N LYS A 148 10.95 10.97 -13.52
CA LYS A 148 11.84 10.58 -12.41
C LYS A 148 13.18 11.31 -12.45
N ASN A 149 13.76 11.48 -13.63
CA ASN A 149 15.09 12.06 -13.82
C ASN A 149 15.09 13.58 -13.99
N GLY A 150 13.92 14.22 -14.14
CA GLY A 150 13.77 15.67 -14.16
C GLY A 150 14.11 16.27 -12.79
N HIS A 151 15.40 16.43 -12.52
CA HIS A 151 15.98 17.13 -11.39
C HIS A 151 16.68 18.41 -11.85
#